data_AF-A0A963KUX1-F1
#
_entry.id   AF-A0A963KUX1-F1
#
_cell.length_a   1.000
_cell.length_b   1.000
_cell.length_c   1.000
_cell.angle_alpha   90.00
_cell.angle_beta   90.00
_cell.angle_gamma   90.00
#
_symmetry.space_group_name_H-M   'P 1'
#
loop_
_entity.id
_entity.type
_entity.pdbx_description
1 polymer ?
#
loop_
_entity_poly.entity_id
_entity_poly.type
_entity_poly.pdbx_seq_one_letter_code
_entity_poly.pdbx_strand_id
1 'polypeptide(L)'
;IMYGEGVSKTGELLDLGVKAGIVEKSGSWFSCDGQRIGQGRENAKTFLRDNREMAESIEKRIREHAGVAGAGGIDLLDEEPFSEE
;
A
#
# COMPACT_ATOMS: atom_id res chain seq x y z
N ILE A 1 -31.45 -3.44 3.13
CA ILE A 1 -30.88 -2.74 4.30
C ILE A 1 -29.50 -3.32 4.55
N MET A 2 -28.46 -2.58 4.15
CA MET A 2 -27.18 -2.57 4.86
C MET A 2 -26.54 -1.20 4.55
N TYR A 3 -27.04 -0.19 5.27
CA TYR A 3 -26.36 1.08 5.46
C TYR A 3 -25.06 0.79 6.22
N GLY A 4 -23.90 1.27 5.76
CA GLY A 4 -22.73 1.30 6.65
C GLY A 4 -21.33 1.43 6.06
N GLU A 5 -21.09 1.29 4.75
CA GLU A 5 -19.71 1.28 4.23
C GLU A 5 -19.18 2.70 3.92
N GLY A 6 -19.12 3.53 4.96
CA GLY A 6 -18.68 4.93 4.88
C GLY A 6 -17.18 5.14 4.63
N VAL A 7 -16.36 4.09 4.72
CA VAL A 7 -14.97 4.06 4.26
C VAL A 7 -14.71 2.62 3.81
N SER A 8 -14.73 2.35 2.51
CA SER A 8 -14.36 1.01 2.02
C SER A 8 -12.93 0.73 2.47
N LYS A 9 -12.74 -0.29 3.32
CA LYS A 9 -11.42 -0.73 3.82
C LYS A 9 -10.40 -0.84 2.68
N THR A 10 -10.85 -1.30 1.52
CA THR A 10 -10.05 -1.42 0.29
C THR A 10 -9.67 -0.07 -0.33
N GLY A 11 -10.55 0.92 -0.24
CA GLY A 11 -10.27 2.28 -0.70
C GLY A 11 -9.24 2.98 0.17
N GLU A 12 -9.29 2.77 1.48
CA GLU A 12 -8.30 3.28 2.43
C GLU A 12 -6.96 2.55 2.28
N LEU A 13 -6.99 1.22 2.11
CA LEU A 13 -5.81 0.41 1.80
C LEU A 13 -5.07 0.90 0.55
N LEU A 14 -5.80 1.25 -0.50
CA LEU A 14 -5.20 1.79 -1.73
C LEU A 14 -4.54 3.15 -1.49
N ASP A 15 -5.16 4.02 -0.70
CA ASP A 15 -4.65 5.35 -0.37
C ASP A 15 -3.38 5.27 0.49
N LEU A 16 -3.43 4.43 1.52
CA LEU A 16 -2.30 4.14 2.41
C LEU A 16 -1.17 3.44 1.66
N GLY A 17 -1.49 2.50 0.76
CA GLY A 17 -0.50 1.81 -0.06
C GLY A 17 0.23 2.75 -1.01
N VAL A 18 -0.46 3.72 -1.61
CA VAL A 18 0.17 4.76 -2.45
C VAL A 18 1.01 5.69 -1.59
N LYS A 19 0.52 6.11 -0.42
CA LYS A 19 1.27 6.97 0.51
C LYS A 19 2.54 6.31 1.04
N ALA A 20 2.50 5.01 1.29
CA ALA A 20 3.64 4.21 1.74
C ALA A 20 4.57 3.76 0.60
N GLY A 21 4.31 4.17 -0.66
CA GLY A 21 5.12 3.76 -1.81
C GLY A 21 5.02 2.28 -2.20
N ILE A 22 4.11 1.52 -1.59
CA ILE A 22 3.89 0.10 -1.87
C ILE A 22 3.07 -0.10 -3.16
N VAL A 23 2.09 0.78 -3.35
CA VAL A 23 1.26 0.82 -4.56
C VAL A 23 1.73 1.97 -5.43
N GLU A 24 2.23 1.63 -6.62
CA GLU A 24 2.59 2.60 -7.63
C GLU A 24 1.36 3.03 -8.44
N LYS A 25 1.28 4.33 -8.71
CA LYS A 25 0.23 4.93 -9.53
C LYS A 25 0.84 5.58 -10.77
N SER A 26 0.69 4.94 -11.92
CA SER A 26 1.06 5.47 -13.23
C SER A 26 -0.17 6.07 -13.93
N GLY A 27 -0.42 7.36 -13.70
CA GLY A 27 -1.59 8.06 -14.24
C GLY A 27 -2.90 7.52 -13.62
N SER A 28 -3.71 6.82 -14.43
CA SER A 28 -4.93 6.14 -13.96
C SER A 28 -4.69 4.68 -13.57
N TRP A 29 -3.50 4.13 -13.78
CA TRP A 29 -3.19 2.73 -13.49
C TRP A 29 -2.55 2.54 -12.12
N PHE A 30 -2.97 1.49 -11.42
CA PHE A 30 -2.39 1.05 -10.14
C PHE A 30 -1.64 -0.27 -10.32
N SER A 31 -0.45 -0.33 -9.74
CA SER A 31 0.42 -1.50 -9.72
C SER A 31 1.00 -1.69 -8.30
N CYS A 32 1.31 -2.92 -7.93
CA CYS A 32 2.00 -3.26 -6.67
C CYS A 32 3.01 -4.36 -6.96
N ASP A 33 4.27 -4.18 -6.54
CA ASP A 33 5.36 -5.14 -6.78
C ASP A 33 5.49 -5.57 -8.25
N GLY A 34 5.28 -4.66 -9.21
CA GLY A 34 5.28 -4.96 -10.64
C GLY A 34 4.04 -5.69 -11.16
N GLN A 35 3.12 -6.12 -10.29
CA GLN A 35 1.83 -6.66 -10.68
C GLN A 35 0.79 -5.54 -10.88
N ARG A 36 0.08 -5.59 -12.00
CA ARG A 36 -0.93 -4.60 -12.35
C ARG A 36 -2.25 -4.91 -11.62
N ILE A 37 -2.67 -4.01 -10.73
CA ILE A 37 -3.92 -4.16 -9.95
C ILE A 37 -5.12 -3.79 -10.82
N GLY A 38 -5.04 -2.66 -11.53
CA GLY A 38 -6.14 -2.23 -12.40
C GLY A 38 -6.12 -0.74 -12.74
N GLN A 39 -7.02 -0.35 -13.66
CA GLN A 39 -7.21 1.04 -14.07
C GLN A 39 -8.30 1.71 -13.25
N GLY A 40 -7.95 2.76 -12.54
CA GLY A 40 -8.87 3.56 -11.74
C GLY A 40 -9.13 2.94 -10.37
N ARG A 41 -9.59 3.79 -9.45
CA ARG A 41 -9.78 3.43 -8.04
C ARG A 41 -10.84 2.32 -7.86
N GLU A 42 -11.91 2.34 -8.65
CA GLU A 42 -12.98 1.34 -8.57
C GLU A 42 -12.53 -0.07 -8.98
N ASN A 43 -11.79 -0.20 -10.08
CA ASN A 43 -11.26 -1.49 -10.50
C ASN A 43 -10.19 -2.00 -9.53
N ALA A 44 -9.32 -1.11 -9.04
CA ALA A 44 -8.31 -1.51 -8.05
C ALA A 44 -8.95 -2.00 -6.74
N LYS A 45 -10.01 -1.33 -6.26
CA LYS A 45 -10.80 -1.81 -5.11
C LYS A 45 -11.44 -3.17 -5.37
N THR A 46 -12.02 -3.35 -6.55
CA THR A 46 -12.63 -4.64 -6.94
C THR A 46 -11.58 -5.74 -6.99
N PHE A 47 -10.42 -5.49 -7.61
CA PHE A 47 -9.32 -6.45 -7.67
C PHE A 47 -8.87 -6.88 -6.28
N LEU A 48 -8.65 -5.94 -5.36
CA LEU A 48 -8.21 -6.23 -3.99
C LEU A 48 -9.29 -6.93 -3.14
N ARG A 49 -10.57 -6.68 -3.43
CA ARG A 49 -11.68 -7.40 -2.80
C ARG A 49 -11.70 -8.87 -3.24
N ASP A 50 -11.51 -9.12 -4.53
CA ASP A 50 -11.44 -10.48 -5.09
C ASP A 50 -10.12 -11.19 -4.72
N ASN A 51 -9.02 -10.44 -4.63
CA ASN A 51 -7.68 -10.96 -4.32
C ASN A 51 -7.29 -10.58 -2.89
N ARG A 52 -7.88 -11.27 -1.91
CA ARG A 52 -7.65 -11.01 -0.48
C ARG A 52 -6.18 -11.18 -0.09
N GLU A 53 -5.48 -12.16 -0.66
CA GLU A 53 -4.05 -12.38 -0.42
C GLU A 53 -3.19 -11.15 -0.78
N MET A 54 -3.52 -10.50 -1.91
CA MET A 54 -2.83 -9.26 -2.33
C MET A 54 -3.16 -8.12 -1.37
N ALA A 55 -4.43 -7.98 -0.97
CA ALA A 55 -4.83 -6.96 -0.01
C ALA A 55 -4.13 -7.13 1.35
N GLU A 56 -4.01 -8.37 1.84
CA GLU A 56 -3.29 -8.69 3.08
C GLU A 56 -1.78 -8.43 2.96
N SER A 57 -1.17 -8.76 1.82
CA SER A 57 0.23 -8.44 1.54
C SER A 57 0.48 -6.92 1.58
N ILE A 58 -0.38 -6.14 0.91
CA ILE A 58 -0.31 -4.68 0.93
C ILE A 58 -0.53 -4.15 2.36
N GLU A 59 -1.52 -4.65 3.09
CA GLU A 59 -1.81 -4.22 4.47
C GLU A 59 -0.62 -4.50 5.40
N LYS A 60 -0.01 -5.68 5.29
CA LYS A 60 1.16 -6.07 6.08
C LYS A 60 2.33 -5.13 5.80
N ARG A 61 2.64 -4.90 4.53
CA ARG A 61 3.71 -3.97 4.11
C ARG A 61 3.44 -2.55 4.57
N ILE A 62 2.19 -2.08 4.51
CA ILE A 62 1.81 -0.74 5.02
C ILE A 62 2.07 -0.65 6.52
N ARG A 63 1.71 -1.69 7.29
CA ARG A 63 1.95 -1.72 8.74
C ARG A 63 3.45 -1.80 9.09
N GLU A 64 4.21 -2.54 8.29
CA GLU A 64 5.68 -2.60 8.39
C GLU A 64 6.29 -1.22 8.11
N HIS A 65 5.88 -0.55 7.03
CA HIS A 65 6.34 0.80 6.68
C HIS A 65 5.88 1.86 7.69
N ALA A 66 4.69 1.73 8.26
CA ALA A 66 4.17 2.66 9.27
C ALA A 66 4.79 2.44 10.67
N GLY A 67 5.61 1.41 10.86
CA GLY A 67 6.23 1.08 12.14
C GLY A 67 5.27 0.59 13.23
N VAL A 68 4.05 0.16 12.86
CA VAL A 68 2.97 -0.18 13.81
C VAL A 68 2.91 -1.68 14.13
N ALA A 69 3.64 -2.54 13.42
CA ALA A 69 3.76 -3.95 13.79
C ALA A 69 4.95 -4.15 14.73
N GLY A 70 4.66 -4.36 16.02
CA GLY A 70 5.67 -4.69 17.03
C GLY A 70 6.51 -5.90 16.64
N ALA A 71 7.80 -5.80 16.95
CA ALA A 71 8.91 -6.72 16.67
C ALA A 71 9.66 -6.46 15.34
N GLY A 72 10.67 -5.61 15.43
CA GLY A 72 11.69 -5.42 14.39
C GLY A 72 11.73 -3.97 13.92
N GLY A 73 12.59 -3.17 14.55
CA GLY A 73 12.96 -1.88 14.01
C GLY A 73 13.74 -2.02 12.70
N ILE A 74 14.22 -0.86 12.23
CA ILE A 74 15.03 -0.57 11.03
C ILE A 74 14.17 -0.16 9.80
N ASP A 75 14.49 0.87 9.03
CA ASP A 75 15.63 1.77 9.06
C ASP A 75 15.19 3.08 8.39
N LEU A 76 15.29 4.19 9.12
CA LEU A 76 15.07 5.54 8.58
C LEU A 76 16.39 6.31 8.56
N LEU A 77 17.50 5.59 8.41
CA LEU A 77 18.83 6.16 8.21
C LEU A 77 19.19 6.07 6.72
N ASP A 78 18.50 6.85 5.90
CA ASP A 78 19.15 7.44 4.74
C ASP A 78 20.03 8.58 5.28
N GLU A 79 21.33 8.34 5.35
CA GLU A 79 22.42 9.27 5.02
C GLU A 79 23.74 8.52 5.30
N GLU A 80 24.25 7.85 4.26
CA GLU A 80 25.62 7.32 4.22
C GLU A 80 26.63 8.47 4.47
N PRO A 81 27.53 8.37 5.48
CA PRO A 81 28.64 9.32 5.59
C PRO A 81 29.75 8.86 4.64
N PHE A 82 29.88 9.47 3.45
CA PHE A 82 31.04 9.19 2.61
C PHE A 82 31.79 10.42 2.08
N SER A 83 32.95 10.61 2.71
CA SER A 83 34.19 11.25 2.28
C SER A 83 34.28 12.77 2.31
N GLU A 84 34.92 13.27 3.38
CA GLU A 84 35.87 14.37 3.28
C GLU A 84 36.94 14.05 2.22
N GLU A 85 37.24 15.03 1.39
CA GLU A 85 38.51 15.19 0.67
C GLU A 85 39.14 16.52 1.13
#